data_AF-A0A3C1BTM3-F1
#
_entry.id   AF-A0A3C1BTM3-F1
#
_cell.length_a   1.000
_cell.length_b   1.000
_cell.length_c   1.000
_cell.angle_alpha   90.00
_cell.angle_beta   90.00
_cell.angle_gamma   90.00
#
_symmetry.space_group_name_H-M   'P 1'
#
loop_
_entity.id
_entity.type
_entity.pdbx_description
1 polymer ?
#
loop_
_entity_poly.entity_id
_entity_poly.type
_entity_poly.pdbx_seq_one_letter_code
_entity_poly.pdbx_strand_id
1 'polypeptide(L)' 'MFEAGVKCVIKEPITSRYVMMLETICGQYLIPITIGTFEAEAIYQELNRIPSPRPMTHQFIG' A
#
# COMPACT_ATOMS: atom_id res chain seq x y z
N MET A 1 17.41 -11.43 3.75
CA MET A 1 16.01 -10.96 3.74
C MET A 1 15.99 -9.68 4.55
N PHE A 2 15.49 -8.58 3.98
CA PHE A 2 15.39 -7.30 4.69
C PHE A 2 13.94 -7.12 5.16
N GLU A 3 13.77 -6.67 6.39
CA GLU A 3 12.45 -6.30 6.90
C GLU A 3 12.09 -4.89 6.42
N ALA A 4 10.86 -4.72 5.94
CA ALA A 4 10.37 -3.48 5.38
C ALA A 4 8.91 -3.26 5.75
N GLY A 5 8.53 -2.00 5.94
CA GLY A 5 7.15 -1.57 6.19
C GLY A 5 6.59 -0.83 4.98
N VAL A 6 5.26 -0.76 4.89
CA VAL A 6 4.58 0.07 3.89
C VAL A 6 4.65 1.53 4.33
N LYS A 7 5.29 2.38 3.52
CA LYS A 7 5.42 3.81 3.79
C LYS A 7 4.24 4.60 3.24
N CYS A 8 3.93 4.40 1.95
CA CYS A 8 2.83 5.08 1.29
C CYS A 8 2.42 4.37 -0.02
N VAL A 9 1.28 4.79 -0.56
CA VAL A 9 0.83 4.46 -1.92
C VAL A 9 0.65 5.75 -2.69
N ILE A 10 1.21 5.83 -3.89
CA ILE A 10 1.12 7.00 -4.77
C ILE A 10 0.50 6.62 -6.10
N LYS A 11 -0.25 7.55 -6.70
CA LYS A 11 -0.70 7.45 -8.08
C LYS A 11 0.27 8.22 -8.97
N GLU A 12 0.94 7.54 -9.88
CA GLU A 12 1.86 8.17 -10.82
C GLU A 12 1.06 9.06 -11.80
N PRO A 13 1.40 10.36 -11.93
CA PRO A 13 0.56 11.31 -12.67
C PRO A 13 0.53 11.04 -14.18
N ILE A 14 1.59 10.45 -14.75
CA ILE A 14 1.71 10.23 -16.20
C ILE A 14 1.00 8.96 -16.62
N THR A 15 1.28 7.83 -15.95
CA THR A 15 0.71 6.53 -16.35
C THR A 15 -0.58 6.19 -15.61
N SER A 16 -0.96 6.97 -14.60
CA SER A 16 -2.07 6.67 -13.68
C SER A 16 -1.94 5.32 -12.96
N ARG A 17 -0.76 4.72 -12.94
CA ARG A 17 -0.47 3.50 -12.18
C ARG A 17 -0.32 3.81 -10.71
N TYR A 18 -0.65 2.85 -9.86
CA TYR A 18 -0.39 2.94 -8.43
C TYR A 18 0.93 2.28 -8.09
N VAL A 19 1.71 2.94 -7.24
CA VAL A 19 2.99 2.45 -6.74
C VAL A 19 2.96 2.48 -5.22
N MET A 20 3.18 1.33 -4.61
CA MET A 20 3.43 1.19 -3.18
C MET A 20 4.92 1.39 -2.90
N MET A 21 5.23 2.26 -1.96
CA MET A 21 6.59 2.47 -1.48
C MET A 21 6.80 1.69 -0.19
N LEU A 22 7.69 0.71 -0.22
CA LEU A 22 8.19 0.06 0.98
C LEU A 22 9.45 0.77 1.47
N GLU A 23 9.59 0.91 2.79
CA GLU A 23 10.78 1.44 3.44
C GLU A 23 11.40 0.35 4.31
N THR A 24 12.68 0.08 4.11
CA THR A 24 13.41 -0.84 5.00
C THR A 24 13.42 -0.26 6.42
N ILE A 25 13.39 -1.10 7.45
CA ILE A 25 13.38 -0.63 8.85
C ILE A 25 14.61 0.25 9.18
N CYS A 26 15.74 0.01 8.52
CA CYS A 26 16.93 0.85 8.63
C CYS A 26 16.81 2.22 7.92
N GLY A 27 15.72 2.50 7.20
CA GLY A 27 15.47 3.74 6.47
C GLY A 27 16.35 3.98 5.24
N GLN A 28 17.22 3.02 4.90
CA GLN A 28 18.24 3.19 3.87
C GLN A 28 17.70 3.00 2.45
N TYR A 29 16.67 2.17 2.27
CA TYR A 29 16.15 1.82 0.95
C TYR A 29 14.64 2.05 0.87
N LEU A 30 14.25 2.64 -0.26
CA LEU A 30 12.86 2.69 -0.72
C LEU A 30 12.70 1.72 -1.88
N ILE A 31 11.73 0.81 -1.76
CA ILE A 31 11.46 -0.22 -2.75
C ILE A 31 10.09 0.06 -3.36
N PRO A 32 10.02 0.56 -4.60
CA PRO A 32 8.75 0.79 -5.29
C PRO A 32 8.20 -0.52 -5.86
N ILE A 33 6.91 -0.78 -5.63
CA ILE A 33 6.18 -1.92 -6.20
C ILE A 33 4.94 -1.37 -6.92
N THR A 34 4.82 -1.66 -8.21
CA THR A 34 3.60 -1.32 -8.96
C THR A 34 2.48 -2.28 -8.58
N ILE A 35 1.32 -1.73 -8.24
CA ILE A 35 0.14 -2.48 -7.78
C ILE A 35 -1.11 -2.07 -8.54
N GLY A 36 -2.15 -2.90 -8.46
CA GLY A 36 -3.46 -2.62 -9.04
C GLY A 36 -4.24 -1.55 -8.26
N THR A 37 -5.24 -0.95 -8.92
CA THR A 37 -6.10 0.07 -8.31
C THR A 37 -6.83 -0.41 -7.06
N PHE A 38 -7.36 -1.64 -7.06
CA PHE A 38 -8.09 -2.17 -5.91
C PHE A 38 -7.17 -2.49 -4.72
N GLU A 39 -5.95 -2.96 -5.00
CA GLU A 39 -4.93 -3.20 -3.97
C GLU A 39 -4.51 -1.86 -3.35
N ALA A 40 -4.26 -0.86 -4.19
CA ALA A 40 -3.89 0.48 -3.77
C ALA A 40 -4.94 1.11 -2.85
N GLU A 41 -6.22 0.99 -3.20
CA GLU A 41 -7.33 1.49 -2.38
C GLU A 41 -7.40 0.77 -1.03
N ALA A 42 -7.30 -0.56 -1.01
CA ALA A 42 -7.32 -1.33 0.23
C ALA A 42 -6.15 -0.98 1.16
N ILE A 43 -4.93 -0.88 0.61
CA ILE A 43 -3.74 -0.49 1.37
C ILE A 43 -3.87 0.95 1.87
N TYR A 44 -4.36 1.87 1.04
CA TYR A 44 -4.58 3.27 1.43
C TYR A 44 -5.59 3.37 2.57
N GLN A 45 -6.71 2.65 2.50
CA GLN A 45 -7.70 2.61 3.57
C GLN A 45 -7.11 2.05 4.86
N GLU A 46 -6.36 0.96 4.80
CA GLU A 46 -5.74 0.33 5.97
C GLU A 46 -4.68 1.24 6.62
N LEU A 47 -3.78 1.82 5.83
CA LEU A 47 -2.74 2.76 6.30
C LEU A 47 -3.33 3.96 7.02
N ASN A 48 -4.42 4.51 6.48
CA ASN A 48 -5.08 5.69 7.03
C ASN A 48 -6.20 5.35 8.04
N ARG A 49 -6.42 4.07 8.34
CA ARG A 49 -7.48 3.56 9.23
C ARG A 49 -8.87 4.11 8.83
N ILE A 50 -9.14 4.17 7.54
CA ILE A 50 -10.42 4.66 7.00
C ILE A 50 -11.45 3.53 7.17
N PRO A 51 -12.54 3.75 7.93
CA PRO A 51 -13.57 2.73 8.08
C PRO A 51 -14.35 2.56 6.79
N SER A 52 -14.53 1.31 6.35
CA SER A 52 -15.42 0.97 5.24
C SER A 52 -16.82 0.62 5.77
N PRO A 53 -17.90 0.95 5.03
CA PRO A 53 -19.29 0.66 5.46
C PRO A 53 -19.63 -0.83 5.44
N ARG A 54 -18.78 -1.65 4.82
CA ARG A 54 -18.88 -3.11 4.73
C ARG A 54 -17.49 -3.71 4.88
N PRO A 55 -17.36 -4.94 5.41
CA PRO A 55 -16.06 -5.57 5.54
C PRO A 55 -15.35 -5.74 4.19
N MET A 56 -14.06 -5.45 4.18
CA MET A 56 -13.16 -5.61 3.04
C MET A 56 -12.66 -7.06 2.94
N THR A 57 -12.20 -7.46 1.76
CA THR A 57 -11.78 -8.86 1.50
C THR A 57 -10.74 -9.34 2.50
N HIS A 58 -9.74 -8.52 2.86
CA HIS A 58 -8.69 -8.89 3.81
C HIS A 58 -9.20 -9.07 5.25
N GLN A 59 -10.38 -8.53 5.59
CA GLN A 59 -10.98 -8.69 6.90
C GLN A 59 -11.69 -10.05 7.08
N PHE A 60 -11.93 -10.79 5.98
CA PHE A 60 -12.53 -12.13 6.04
C PHE A 60 -11.52 -13.26 6.22
N ILE A 61 -10.24 -13.03 5.92
CA ILE A 61 -9.21 -14.08 5.76
C ILE A 61 -8.18 -14.06 6.91
N GLY A 62 -8.62 -13.64 8.10
CA GLY A 62 -7.76 -13.44 9.28
C GLY A 62 -6.90 -14.64 9.67
#